data_AF-A0A2A2HIG7-F1
#
_entry.id   AF-A0A2A2HIG7-F1
#
_cell.length_a   1.000
_cell.length_b   1.000
_cell.length_c   1.000
_cell.angle_alpha   90.00
_cell.angle_beta   90.00
_cell.angle_gamma   90.00
#
_symmetry.space_group_name_H-M   'P 1'
#
loop_
_entity.id
_entity.type
_entity.pdbx_description
1 polymer ?
#
loop_
_entity_poly.entity_id
_entity_poly.type
_entity_poly.pdbx_seq_one_letter_code
_entity_poly.pdbx_strand_id
1 'polypeptide(L)'
;MNDIFKEALYTDTIKINPVSQTKTPKIKIQRARLSLNDFNIILKLINDDNHWLNHAMKLALVTGQRVSDISKMKWEDIHDGKLWIVQQKTETKIAIPLDLEIESTKLCNILKNINHEANFVITKNKLQ
;
A
#
# COMPACT_ATOMS: atom_id res chain seq x y z
N MET A 1 19.05 -6.57 18.06
CA MET A 1 19.99 -7.09 19.07
C MET A 1 21.43 -6.72 18.74
N ASN A 2 21.95 -7.02 17.54
CA ASN A 2 23.30 -6.58 17.13
C ASN A 2 23.52 -5.07 17.30
N ASP A 3 22.57 -4.24 16.88
CA ASP A 3 22.70 -2.78 17.01
C ASP A 3 22.75 -2.30 18.46
N ILE A 4 22.01 -2.93 19.38
CA ILE A 4 22.07 -2.60 20.81
C ILE A 4 23.48 -2.86 21.38
N PHE A 5 24.11 -3.97 21.01
CA PHE A 5 25.48 -4.28 21.43
C PHE A 5 26.53 -3.41 20.73
N LYS A 6 26.24 -2.85 19.54
CA LYS A 6 27.10 -1.84 18.92
C LYS A 6 27.04 -0.51 19.69
N GLU A 7 25.85 -0.07 20.09
CA GLU A 7 25.71 1.14 20.93
C GLU A 7 26.42 0.96 22.28
N ALA A 8 26.25 -0.21 22.93
CA ALA A 8 26.91 -0.50 24.19
C ALA A 8 28.45 -0.58 24.08
N LEU A 9 29.00 -0.98 22.92
CA LEU A 9 30.43 -0.89 22.63
C LEU A 9 30.87 0.56 22.49
N TYR A 10 30.08 1.39 21.81
CA TYR A 10 30.39 2.81 21.61
C TYR A 10 30.38 3.59 22.93
N THR A 11 29.52 3.20 23.87
CA THR A 11 29.49 3.77 25.23
C THR A 11 30.47 3.10 26.20
N ASP A 12 31.37 2.22 25.72
CA ASP A 12 32.32 1.44 26.52
C ASP A 12 31.69 0.58 27.65
N THR A 13 30.39 0.32 27.59
CA THR A 13 29.64 -0.50 28.56
C THR A 13 30.03 -1.98 28.46
N ILE A 14 30.43 -2.42 27.27
CA ILE A 14 30.94 -3.76 27.00
C ILE A 14 32.19 -3.67 26.13
N LYS A 15 33.01 -4.73 26.11
CA LYS A 15 34.27 -4.76 25.34
C LYS A 15 34.16 -5.49 24.00
N ILE A 16 33.19 -6.40 23.87
CA ILE A 16 33.01 -7.25 22.68
C ILE A 16 31.51 -7.41 22.43
N ASN A 17 31.09 -7.36 21.17
CA ASN A 17 29.71 -7.64 20.77
C ASN A 17 29.51 -9.15 20.58
N PRO A 18 28.75 -9.83 21.47
CA PRO A 18 28.57 -11.28 21.40
C PRO A 18 27.78 -11.74 20.16
N VAL A 19 26.94 -10.85 19.58
CA VAL A 19 26.10 -11.17 18.43
C VAL A 19 26.92 -11.21 17.13
N SER A 20 28.08 -10.56 17.09
CA SER A 20 28.96 -10.54 15.91
C SER A 20 29.42 -11.93 15.47
N GLN A 21 29.49 -12.89 16.38
CA GLN A 21 29.92 -14.27 16.12
C GLN A 21 28.77 -15.16 15.59
N THR A 22 27.53 -14.66 15.62
CA THR A 22 26.36 -15.40 15.15
C THR A 22 26.15 -15.19 13.65
N LYS A 23 25.64 -16.22 12.96
CA LYS A 23 25.27 -16.13 11.55
C LYS A 23 23.80 -15.70 11.42
N THR A 24 23.54 -14.69 10.60
CA THR A 24 22.17 -14.33 10.23
C THR A 24 21.53 -15.48 9.44
N PRO A 25 20.36 -16.00 9.85
CA PRO A 25 19.70 -17.08 9.14
C PRO A 25 19.27 -16.63 7.73
N LYS A 26 19.48 -17.50 6.73
CA LYS A 26 19.01 -17.25 5.36
C LYS A 26 17.53 -17.59 5.27
N ILE A 27 16.69 -16.57 5.17
CA ILE A 27 15.24 -16.74 5.03
C ILE A 27 14.87 -16.84 3.55
N LYS A 28 14.10 -17.88 3.18
CA LYS A 28 13.46 -17.97 1.86
C LYS A 28 12.07 -17.32 1.95
N ILE A 29 11.77 -16.40 1.03
CA ILE A 29 10.47 -15.71 0.99
C ILE A 29 9.40 -16.70 0.52
N GLN A 30 8.40 -16.97 1.37
CA GLN A 30 7.32 -17.92 1.07
C GLN A 30 6.13 -17.29 0.33
N ARG A 31 6.03 -15.96 0.31
CA ARG A 31 4.90 -15.26 -0.32
C ARG A 31 4.95 -15.44 -1.84
N ALA A 32 3.90 -16.04 -2.39
CA ALA A 32 3.71 -16.18 -3.83
C ALA A 32 3.31 -14.84 -4.49
N ARG A 33 3.57 -14.71 -5.79
CA ARG A 33 3.10 -13.58 -6.60
C ARG A 33 1.67 -13.84 -7.05
N LEU A 34 0.86 -12.79 -7.10
CA LEU A 34 -0.52 -12.85 -7.58
C LEU A 34 -0.52 -12.66 -9.10
N SER A 35 -1.10 -13.59 -9.84
CA SER A 35 -1.29 -13.44 -11.28
C SER A 35 -2.49 -12.55 -11.58
N LEU A 36 -2.53 -11.95 -12.78
CA LEU A 36 -3.68 -11.15 -13.21
C LEU A 36 -4.96 -11.99 -13.29
N ASN A 37 -4.84 -13.26 -13.69
CA ASN A 37 -5.99 -14.18 -13.71
C ASN A 37 -6.57 -14.38 -12.31
N ASP A 38 -5.72 -14.65 -11.31
CA ASP A 38 -6.16 -14.82 -9.92
C ASP A 38 -6.78 -13.54 -9.37
N PHE A 39 -6.19 -12.38 -9.70
CA PHE A 39 -6.74 -11.08 -9.33
C PHE A 39 -8.15 -10.88 -9.87
N ASN A 40 -8.39 -11.21 -11.15
CA ASN A 40 -9.71 -11.12 -11.78
C ASN A 40 -10.71 -12.12 -11.19
N ILE A 41 -10.26 -13.33 -10.80
CA ILE A 41 -11.11 -14.30 -10.09
C ILE A 41 -11.53 -13.72 -8.73
N ILE A 42 -10.59 -13.16 -7.96
CA ILE A 42 -10.90 -12.55 -6.66
C ILE A 42 -11.89 -11.40 -6.82
N LEU A 43 -11.71 -10.53 -7.81
CA LEU A 43 -12.66 -9.44 -8.08
C LEU A 43 -14.07 -9.97 -8.38
N LYS A 44 -14.20 -11.04 -9.18
CA LYS A 44 -15.50 -11.66 -9.50
C LYS A 44 -16.19 -12.30 -8.30
N LEU A 45 -15.43 -12.78 -7.31
CA LEU A 45 -15.98 -13.34 -6.07
C LEU A 45 -16.55 -12.26 -5.15
N ILE A 46 -16.15 -11.00 -5.33
CA ILE A 46 -16.77 -9.86 -4.67
C ILE A 46 -18.05 -9.55 -5.46
N ASN A 47 -19.15 -10.20 -5.09
CA ASN A 47 -20.45 -10.15 -5.80
C ASN A 47 -21.09 -8.75 -5.94
N ASP A 48 -20.47 -7.71 -5.35
CA ASP A 48 -20.92 -6.32 -5.41
C ASP A 48 -19.79 -5.45 -5.96
N ASP A 49 -19.99 -4.88 -7.15
CA ASP A 49 -19.03 -3.99 -7.80
C ASP A 49 -18.83 -2.68 -7.05
N ASN A 50 -19.84 -2.24 -6.29
CA ASN A 50 -19.77 -1.03 -5.48
C ASN A 50 -19.12 -1.28 -4.11
N HIS A 51 -18.76 -2.53 -3.80
CA HIS A 51 -18.12 -2.87 -2.55
C HIS A 51 -16.74 -2.19 -2.44
N TRP A 52 -16.46 -1.57 -1.30
CA TRP A 52 -15.23 -0.80 -1.05
C TRP A 52 -13.94 -1.59 -1.37
N LEU A 53 -13.96 -2.91 -1.19
CA LEU A 53 -12.81 -3.79 -1.48
C LEU A 53 -12.53 -3.89 -2.99
N ASN A 54 -13.57 -3.91 -3.82
CA ASN A 54 -13.44 -3.96 -5.28
C ASN A 54 -12.74 -2.66 -5.77
N HIS A 55 -13.22 -1.51 -5.30
CA HIS A 55 -12.59 -0.21 -5.54
C HIS A 55 -11.15 -0.14 -5.02
N ALA A 56 -10.89 -0.59 -3.79
CA ALA A 56 -9.56 -0.58 -3.20
C ALA A 56 -8.56 -1.45 -3.97
N MET A 57 -8.98 -2.63 -4.42
CA MET A 57 -8.13 -3.53 -5.22
C MET A 57 -7.82 -2.93 -6.60
N LYS A 58 -8.82 -2.35 -7.27
CA LYS A 58 -8.63 -1.64 -8.55
C LYS A 58 -7.71 -0.43 -8.40
N LEU A 59 -7.89 0.38 -7.34
CA LEU A 59 -6.99 1.49 -7.02
C LEU A 59 -5.56 1.01 -6.76
N ALA A 60 -5.39 -0.10 -6.02
CA ALA A 60 -4.08 -0.68 -5.75
C ALA A 60 -3.37 -1.11 -7.04
N LEU A 61 -4.11 -1.74 -7.95
CA LEU A 61 -3.58 -2.17 -9.24
C LEU A 61 -3.10 -0.98 -10.06
N VAL A 62 -3.92 0.06 -10.22
CA VAL A 62 -3.61 1.21 -11.10
C VAL A 62 -2.56 2.14 -10.49
N THR A 63 -2.63 2.42 -9.19
CA THR A 63 -1.73 3.41 -8.53
C THR A 63 -0.42 2.80 -8.03
N GLY A 64 -0.35 1.48 -7.87
CA GLY A 64 0.82 0.78 -7.34
C GLY A 64 1.18 1.13 -5.89
N GLN A 65 0.27 1.76 -5.14
CA GLN A 65 0.54 2.23 -3.78
C GLN A 65 0.43 1.13 -2.74
N ARG A 66 1.07 1.34 -1.58
CA ARG A 66 0.95 0.42 -0.45
C ARG A 66 -0.46 0.48 0.11
N VAL A 67 -0.93 -0.64 0.68
CA VAL A 67 -2.28 -0.72 1.28
C VAL A 67 -2.54 0.37 2.34
N SER A 68 -1.52 0.73 3.12
CA SER A 68 -1.58 1.79 4.14
C SER A 68 -1.72 3.18 3.55
N ASP A 69 -1.18 3.41 2.35
CA ASP A 69 -1.26 4.68 1.65
C ASP A 69 -2.63 4.79 0.95
N ILE A 70 -3.12 3.70 0.35
CA ILE A 70 -4.46 3.61 -0.25
C ILE A 70 -5.56 3.91 0.77
N SER A 71 -5.46 3.36 1.98
CA SER A 71 -6.48 3.56 3.01
C SER A 71 -6.52 4.99 3.59
N LYS A 72 -5.54 5.85 3.25
CA LYS A 72 -5.49 7.25 3.71
C LYS A 72 -5.73 8.27 2.60
N MET A 73 -5.94 7.84 1.36
CA MET A 73 -6.26 8.74 0.26
C MET A 73 -7.54 9.52 0.56
N LYS A 74 -7.48 10.84 0.42
CA LYS A 74 -8.63 11.73 0.55
C LYS A 74 -9.02 12.32 -0.79
N TRP A 75 -10.25 12.81 -0.90
CA TRP A 75 -10.69 13.54 -2.09
C TRP A 75 -9.95 14.87 -2.26
N GLU A 76 -9.55 15.51 -1.16
CA GLU A 76 -8.73 16.73 -1.16
C GLU A 76 -7.36 16.53 -1.82
N ASP A 77 -6.84 15.30 -1.80
CA ASP A 77 -5.55 14.95 -2.43
C ASP A 77 -5.66 14.86 -3.97
N ILE A 78 -6.87 14.97 -4.52
CA ILE A 78 -7.13 14.89 -5.96
C ILE A 78 -7.38 16.29 -6.49
N HIS A 79 -6.40 16.83 -7.21
CA HIS A 79 -6.49 18.16 -7.83
C HIS A 79 -5.54 18.26 -9.04
N ASP A 80 -5.79 19.23 -9.91
CA ASP A 80 -5.00 19.47 -11.13
C ASP A 80 -4.87 18.24 -12.06
N GLY A 81 -5.92 17.42 -12.11
CA GLY A 81 -5.94 16.19 -12.90
C GLY A 81 -4.97 15.11 -12.38
N LYS A 82 -4.55 15.19 -11.12
CA LYS A 82 -3.61 14.25 -10.48
C LYS A 82 -4.08 13.86 -9.08
N LEU A 83 -3.66 12.68 -8.65
CA LEU A 83 -3.76 12.20 -7.27
C LEU A 83 -2.40 12.40 -6.59
N TRP A 84 -2.37 13.23 -5.56
CA TRP A 84 -1.17 13.58 -4.80
C TRP A 84 -1.04 12.68 -3.58
N ILE A 85 0.14 12.08 -3.38
CA ILE A 85 0.35 11.10 -2.31
C ILE A 85 1.70 11.35 -1.66
N VAL A 86 1.71 11.32 -0.32
CA VAL A 86 2.93 11.24 0.48
C VAL A 86 3.00 9.84 1.08
N GLN A 87 3.96 9.04 0.64
CA GLN A 87 4.11 7.66 1.08
C GLN A 87 4.54 7.60 2.55
N GLN A 88 3.81 6.87 3.39
CA GLN A 88 4.09 6.85 4.84
C GLN A 88 5.44 6.22 5.19
N LYS A 89 5.87 5.22 4.43
CA LYS A 89 7.08 4.46 4.76
C LYS A 89 8.37 5.22 4.43
N THR A 90 8.36 5.96 3.33
CA THR A 90 9.57 6.56 2.73
C THR A 90 9.47 8.08 2.60
N GLU A 91 8.33 8.66 2.99
CA GLU A 91 8.01 10.10 2.91
C GLU A 91 8.09 10.68 1.49
N THR A 92 8.11 9.81 0.48
CA THR A 92 8.21 10.18 -0.93
C THR A 92 6.91 10.82 -1.40
N LYS A 93 7.02 11.98 -2.04
CA LYS A 93 5.89 12.70 -2.64
C LYS A 93 5.75 12.31 -4.11
N ILE A 94 4.56 11.86 -4.49
CA ILE A 94 4.26 11.37 -5.85
C ILE A 94 2.94 12.03 -6.30
N ALA A 95 2.88 12.40 -7.57
CA ALA A 95 1.64 12.85 -8.22
C ALA A 95 1.32 11.90 -9.38
N ILE A 96 0.16 11.24 -9.31
CA ILE A 96 -0.28 10.22 -10.27
C ILE A 96 -1.36 10.84 -11.19
N PRO A 97 -1.17 10.85 -12.52
CA PRO A 97 -2.21 11.36 -13.44
C PRO A 97 -3.51 10.55 -13.36
N LEU A 98 -4.66 11.22 -13.38
CA LEU A 98 -5.97 10.55 -13.33
C LEU A 98 -6.32 9.76 -14.61
N ASP A 99 -5.66 10.03 -15.72
CA ASP A 99 -5.82 9.28 -16.98
C ASP A 99 -4.98 8.00 -17.03
N LEU A 100 -4.26 7.67 -15.96
CA LEU A 100 -3.49 6.42 -15.90
C LEU A 100 -4.42 5.21 -16.04
N GLU A 101 -3.99 4.26 -16.88
CA GLU A 101 -4.74 3.05 -17.23
C GLU A 101 -3.84 1.82 -17.12
N ILE A 102 -4.36 0.77 -16.50
CA ILE A 102 -3.73 -0.56 -16.47
C ILE A 102 -4.81 -1.60 -16.74
N GLU A 103 -4.57 -2.53 -17.68
CA GLU A 103 -5.50 -3.64 -17.99
C GLU A 103 -6.95 -3.16 -18.20
N SER A 104 -7.14 -2.16 -19.07
CA SER A 104 -8.45 -1.54 -19.35
C SER A 104 -9.14 -0.88 -18.14
N THR A 105 -8.41 -0.69 -17.04
CA THR A 105 -8.92 -0.06 -15.82
C THR A 105 -8.28 1.32 -15.66
N LYS A 106 -9.08 2.37 -15.86
CA LYS A 106 -8.67 3.77 -15.69
C LYS A 106 -8.88 4.28 -14.27
N LEU A 107 -7.92 5.05 -13.75
CA LEU A 107 -8.01 5.67 -12.43
C LEU A 107 -9.23 6.58 -12.30
N CYS A 108 -9.47 7.46 -13.28
CA CYS A 108 -10.61 8.36 -13.29
C CYS A 108 -11.97 7.63 -13.27
N ASN A 109 -12.07 6.46 -13.91
CA ASN A 109 -13.32 5.68 -13.93
C ASN A 109 -13.57 5.03 -12.56
N ILE A 110 -12.52 4.53 -11.90
CA ILE A 110 -12.65 4.00 -10.54
C ILE A 110 -13.15 5.09 -9.58
N LEU A 111 -12.54 6.28 -9.63
CA LEU A 111 -12.89 7.38 -8.73
C LEU A 111 -14.33 7.88 -8.90
N LYS A 112 -14.86 7.89 -10.13
CA LYS A 112 -16.25 8.30 -10.40
C LYS A 112 -17.30 7.35 -9.82
N ASN A 113 -16.94 6.08 -9.63
CA ASN A 113 -17.86 5.05 -9.13
C ASN A 113 -17.89 4.98 -7.60
N ILE A 114 -17.07 5.77 -6.92
CA ILE A 114 -16.98 5.81 -5.46
C ILE A 114 -17.81 6.98 -4.93
N ASN A 115 -18.53 6.76 -3.83
CA ASN A 115 -19.29 7.81 -3.16
C ASN A 115 -18.37 8.92 -2.60
N HIS A 116 -18.71 10.18 -2.89
CA HIS A 116 -17.98 11.38 -2.48
C HIS A 116 -18.42 11.97 -1.12
N GLU A 117 -19.39 11.36 -0.43
CA GLU A 117 -19.90 11.88 0.85
C GLU A 117 -18.89 11.81 2.00
N ALA A 118 -17.89 10.93 1.91
CA ALA A 118 -16.87 10.77 2.93
C ALA A 118 -15.57 11.49 2.57
N ASN A 119 -14.78 11.90 3.57
CA ASN A 119 -13.48 12.55 3.36
C ASN A 119 -12.45 11.64 2.66
N PHE A 120 -12.54 10.33 2.87
CA PHE A 120 -11.63 9.33 2.32
C PHE A 120 -12.19 8.72 1.04
N VAL A 121 -11.31 8.42 0.09
CA VAL A 121 -11.68 7.74 -1.15
C VAL A 121 -12.18 6.33 -0.88
N ILE A 122 -11.55 5.59 0.03
CA ILE A 122 -12.03 4.28 0.45
C ILE A 122 -12.55 4.36 1.88
N THR A 123 -13.87 4.22 2.02
CA THR A 123 -14.51 4.00 3.31
C THR A 123 -15.04 2.58 3.42
N LYS A 124 -14.72 1.92 4.53
CA LYS A 124 -15.45 0.73 4.93
C LYS A 124 -16.87 1.19 5.28
N ASN A 125 -17.86 0.84 4.46
CA ASN A 125 -19.24 0.88 4.95
C ASN A 125 -19.26 -0.01 6.19
N LYS A 126 -19.56 0.58 7.35
CA LYS A 126 -20.03 -0.19 8.50
C LYS A 126 -21.30 -0.86 8.00
N LEU A 127 -21.19 -2.12 7.60
CA LEU A 127 -22.36 -2.98 7.52
C LEU A 127 -22.98 -2.96 8.93
N GLN A 128 -24.26 -2.62 8.94
CA GLN A 128 -25.20 -2.86 10.03
C GLN A 128 -25.06 -4.29 10.57
#